data_AF-A0A2T5C780-F1
#
_entry.id   AF-A0A2T5C780-F1
#
_cell.length_a   1.000
_cell.length_b   1.000
_cell.length_c   1.000
_cell.angle_alpha   90.00
_cell.angle_beta   90.00
_cell.angle_gamma   90.00
#
_symmetry.space_group_name_H-M   'P 1'
#
loop_
_entity.id
_entity.type
_entity.pdbx_description
1 polymer ?
#
loop_
_entity_poly.entity_id
_entity_poly.type
_entity_poly.pdbx_seq_one_letter_code
_entity_poly.pdbx_strand_id
1 'polypeptide(L)'
;IVNAHNEDEEIVISNELVTKLLQQNPAQYDKNGEMHYDIISAFIKSIRGSDPDGAVYWLARMVEGGEDPKFIARRLIISAAEDIGLANPNALLLATNCFEAIHMVGWPESRIILSEVTIYLATSPKSNSAYMAINQAQALVRETGNLPVPLHLR
;
A
#
# COMPACT_ATOMS: atom_id res chain seq x y z
N ILE A 1 -8.96 6.47 16.86
CA ILE A 1 -9.26 7.49 17.89
C ILE A 1 -9.40 6.75 19.20
N VAL A 2 -8.46 6.88 20.13
CA VAL A 2 -8.66 6.40 21.51
C VAL A 2 -9.40 7.52 22.21
N ASN A 3 -10.73 7.40 22.32
CA ASN A 3 -11.50 8.35 23.12
C ASN A 3 -11.15 8.09 24.58
N ALA A 4 -10.30 8.96 25.16
CA ALA A 4 -10.13 9.01 26.59
C ALA A 4 -11.46 9.51 27.19
N HIS A 5 -12.16 8.62 27.88
CA HIS A 5 -13.30 9.02 28.72
C HIS A 5 -12.76 9.75 29.96
N ASN A 6 -13.48 10.77 30.43
CA ASN A 6 -13.12 11.53 31.63
C ASN A 6 -13.04 10.58 32.84
N GLU A 7 -12.04 10.78 33.70
CA GLU A 7 -11.69 9.91 34.84
C GLU A 7 -12.77 9.80 35.93
N ASP A 8 -13.87 10.57 35.83
CA ASP A 8 -14.92 10.67 36.86
C ASP A 8 -16.27 10.03 36.48
N GLU A 9 -16.39 9.36 35.32
CA GLU A 9 -17.62 8.64 34.95
C GLU A 9 -17.43 7.11 35.06
N GLU A 10 -18.30 6.46 35.83
CA GLU A 10 -18.34 5.00 35.93
C GLU A 10 -18.74 4.39 34.57
N ILE A 11 -17.76 3.81 33.87
CA ILE A 11 -17.98 3.21 32.55
C ILE A 11 -18.68 1.86 32.73
N VAL A 12 -19.99 1.82 32.46
CA VAL A 12 -20.76 0.58 32.42
C VAL A 12 -20.57 -0.09 31.06
N ILE A 13 -19.75 -1.14 31.02
CA ILE A 13 -19.57 -1.97 29.82
C ILE A 13 -20.78 -2.90 29.68
N SER A 14 -21.75 -2.51 28.85
CA SER A 14 -22.92 -3.33 28.52
C SER A 14 -22.80 -3.96 27.13
N ASN A 15 -23.52 -5.07 26.91
CA ASN A 15 -23.62 -5.69 25.59
C ASN A 15 -24.15 -4.70 24.54
N GLU A 16 -25.08 -3.83 24.94
CA GLU A 16 -25.65 -2.80 24.06
C GLU A 16 -24.60 -1.75 23.66
N LEU A 17 -23.74 -1.32 24.59
CA LEU A 17 -22.63 -0.40 24.31
C LEU A 17 -21.62 -1.04 23.33
N VAL A 18 -21.26 -2.31 23.57
CA VAL A 18 -20.37 -3.06 22.68
C VAL A 18 -21.01 -3.23 21.29
N THR A 19 -22.27 -3.63 21.21
CA THR A 19 -23.00 -3.77 19.94
C THR A 19 -23.11 -2.45 19.19
N LYS A 20 -23.38 -1.33 19.88
CA LYS A 20 -23.47 0.00 19.28
C LYS A 20 -22.14 0.46 18.69
N LEU A 21 -21.03 0.25 19.40
CA LEU A 21 -19.69 0.57 18.91
C LEU A 21 -19.27 -0.34 17.74
N LEU A 22 -19.67 -1.61 17.76
CA LEU A 22 -19.46 -2.54 16.64
C LEU A 22 -20.28 -2.15 15.41
N GLN A 23 -21.52 -1.70 15.58
CA GLN A 23 -22.41 -1.27 14.49
C GLN A 23 -22.01 0.09 13.89
N GLN A 24 -21.35 0.96 14.67
CA GLN A 24 -20.82 2.25 14.19
C GLN A 24 -19.57 2.13 13.29
N ASN A 25 -19.06 0.91 13.05
CA ASN A 25 -18.11 0.61 11.98
C ASN A 25 -18.82 -0.04 10.78
N PRO A 26 -19.62 0.70 9.99
CA PRO A 26 -20.24 0.19 8.76
C PRO A 26 -19.21 -0.06 7.65
N ALA A 27 -17.94 0.30 7.84
CA ALA A 27 -16.84 -0.28 7.09
C ALA A 27 -16.61 -1.72 7.60
N GLN A 28 -17.61 -2.59 7.41
CA GLN A 28 -17.39 -4.03 7.34
C GLN A 28 -16.52 -4.25 6.11
N TYR A 29 -15.23 -4.05 6.31
CA TYR A 29 -14.19 -4.57 5.46
C TYR A 29 -14.33 -6.07 5.56
N ASP A 30 -15.03 -6.65 4.59
CA ASP A 30 -15.14 -8.09 4.51
C ASP A 30 -13.74 -8.64 4.23
N LYS A 31 -13.08 -9.10 5.30
CA LYS A 31 -11.80 -9.81 5.21
C LYS A 31 -11.94 -11.13 4.45
N ASN A 32 -13.14 -11.54 4.02
CA ASN A 32 -13.34 -12.62 3.05
C ASN A 32 -12.90 -12.20 1.64
N GLY A 33 -11.61 -11.89 1.48
CA GLY A 33 -10.87 -11.93 0.22
C GLY A 33 -11.26 -10.90 -0.85
N GLU A 34 -12.45 -10.98 -1.42
CA GLU A 34 -12.80 -10.31 -2.68
C GLU A 34 -12.76 -8.78 -2.57
N MET A 35 -13.43 -8.19 -1.57
CA MET A 35 -13.49 -6.73 -1.44
C MET A 35 -12.12 -6.12 -1.09
N HIS A 36 -11.28 -6.84 -0.34
CA HIS A 36 -9.90 -6.46 -0.05
C HIS A 36 -9.08 -6.37 -1.34
N TYR A 37 -9.14 -7.40 -2.21
CA TYR A 37 -8.42 -7.41 -3.48
C TYR A 37 -8.88 -6.29 -4.42
N ASP A 38 -10.18 -6.01 -4.48
CA ASP A 38 -10.70 -4.96 -5.35
C ASP A 38 -10.25 -3.56 -4.92
N ILE A 39 -10.26 -3.27 -3.62
CA ILE A 39 -9.83 -1.96 -3.10
C ILE A 39 -8.33 -1.74 -3.34
N ILE A 40 -7.48 -2.71 -3.01
CA ILE A 40 -6.04 -2.55 -3.25
C ILE A 40 -5.69 -2.51 -4.74
N SER A 41 -6.46 -3.22 -5.56
CA SER A 41 -6.36 -3.20 -7.02
C SER A 41 -6.71 -1.81 -7.57
N ALA A 42 -7.80 -1.21 -7.10
CA ALA A 42 -8.22 0.14 -7.48
C ALA A 42 -7.21 1.21 -7.00
N PHE A 43 -6.67 1.05 -5.80
CA PHE A 43 -5.61 1.89 -5.26
C PHE A 43 -4.38 1.96 -6.19
N ILE A 44 -3.82 0.80 -6.55
CA ILE A 44 -2.63 0.73 -7.39
C ILE A 44 -2.92 1.18 -8.82
N LYS A 45 -4.11 0.87 -9.36
CA LYS A 45 -4.54 1.38 -10.67
C LYS A 45 -4.66 2.90 -10.69
N SER A 46 -5.10 3.52 -9.59
CA SER A 46 -5.20 4.98 -9.49
C SER A 46 -3.81 5.63 -9.48
N ILE A 47 -2.85 5.06 -8.73
CA ILE A 47 -1.44 5.50 -8.77
C ILE A 47 -0.87 5.38 -10.19
N ARG A 48 -1.03 4.23 -10.84
CA ARG A 48 -0.59 3.98 -12.22
C ARG A 48 -1.24 4.95 -13.21
N GLY A 49 -2.53 5.19 -13.06
CA GLY A 49 -3.33 6.11 -13.87
C GLY A 49 -3.03 7.58 -13.62
N SER A 50 -2.14 7.90 -12.68
CA SER A 50 -1.81 9.26 -12.26
C SER A 50 -3.01 10.05 -11.73
N ASP A 51 -3.87 9.36 -10.97
CA ASP A 51 -5.02 9.93 -10.27
C ASP A 51 -4.73 9.99 -8.76
N PRO A 52 -4.16 11.10 -8.25
CA PRO A 52 -3.82 11.22 -6.83
C PRO A 52 -5.06 11.27 -5.93
N ASP A 53 -6.15 11.88 -6.39
CA ASP A 53 -7.40 11.98 -5.62
C ASP A 53 -8.04 10.60 -5.45
N GLY A 54 -8.14 9.84 -6.55
CA GLY A 54 -8.60 8.46 -6.53
C GLY A 54 -7.71 7.56 -5.66
N ALA A 55 -6.38 7.71 -5.76
CA ALA A 55 -5.45 6.94 -4.95
C ALA A 55 -5.62 7.21 -3.44
N VAL A 56 -5.75 8.48 -3.03
CA VAL A 56 -5.98 8.84 -1.63
C VAL A 56 -7.37 8.38 -1.15
N TYR A 57 -8.38 8.40 -2.00
CA TYR A 57 -9.70 7.85 -1.66
C TYR A 57 -9.63 6.35 -1.35
N TRP A 58 -8.99 5.55 -2.20
CA TRP A 58 -8.84 4.12 -1.94
C TRP A 58 -7.94 3.83 -0.73
N LEU A 59 -6.92 4.64 -0.49
CA LEU A 59 -6.15 4.61 0.75
C LEU A 59 -7.05 4.82 1.97
N ALA A 60 -7.87 5.88 1.96
CA ALA A 60 -8.78 6.17 3.07
C ALA A 60 -9.77 5.02 3.31
N ARG A 61 -10.29 4.39 2.24
CA ARG A 61 -11.15 3.20 2.35
C ARG A 61 -10.44 2.02 3.04
N MET A 62 -9.16 1.78 2.74
CA MET A 62 -8.36 0.75 3.42
C MET A 62 -8.09 1.11 4.89
N VAL A 63 -7.77 2.38 5.15
CA VAL A 63 -7.50 2.90 6.50
C VAL A 63 -8.73 2.75 7.41
N GLU A 64 -9.90 3.20 6.97
CA GLU A 64 -11.15 3.05 7.72
C GLU A 64 -11.62 1.59 7.78
N GLY A 65 -11.25 0.79 6.77
CA GLY A 65 -11.47 -0.66 6.75
C GLY A 65 -10.58 -1.45 7.69
N GLY A 66 -9.61 -0.82 8.36
CA GLY A 66 -8.69 -1.49 9.28
C GLY A 66 -7.67 -2.39 8.58
N GLU A 67 -7.29 -2.04 7.34
CA GLU A 67 -6.22 -2.71 6.60
C GLU A 67 -4.88 -2.57 7.35
N ASP A 68 -4.02 -3.58 7.26
CA ASP A 68 -2.67 -3.50 7.85
C ASP A 68 -1.85 -2.40 7.15
N PRO A 69 -1.37 -1.36 7.85
CA PRO A 69 -0.53 -0.32 7.25
C PRO A 69 0.71 -0.89 6.55
N LYS A 70 1.27 -1.99 7.05
CA LYS A 70 2.42 -2.65 6.42
C LYS A 70 2.03 -3.29 5.09
N PHE A 71 0.81 -3.79 4.96
CA PHE A 71 0.30 -4.29 3.69
C PHE A 71 0.22 -3.16 2.66
N ILE A 72 -0.36 -2.03 3.02
CA ILE A 72 -0.44 -0.85 2.14
C ILE A 72 0.96 -0.39 1.71
N ALA A 73 1.89 -0.24 2.67
CA ALA A 73 3.26 0.19 2.39
C ALA A 73 4.03 -0.78 1.47
N ARG A 74 3.86 -2.11 1.62
CA ARG A 74 4.44 -3.09 0.67
C ARG A 74 3.92 -2.89 -0.75
N ARG A 75 2.63 -2.56 -0.91
CA ARG A 75 2.03 -2.31 -2.21
C ARG A 75 2.54 -1.01 -2.84
N LEU A 76 2.81 0.02 -2.03
CA LEU A 76 3.48 1.24 -2.49
C LEU A 76 4.91 0.97 -2.99
N ILE A 77 5.70 0.13 -2.30
CA ILE A 77 7.06 -0.26 -2.75
C ILE A 77 7.00 -0.94 -4.12
N ILE A 78 6.06 -1.88 -4.30
CA ILE A 78 5.88 -2.56 -5.59
C ILE A 78 5.51 -1.56 -6.68
N SER A 79 4.53 -0.68 -6.44
CA SER A 79 4.12 0.34 -7.42
C SER A 79 5.25 1.32 -7.75
N ALA A 80 6.06 1.70 -6.76
CA ALA A 80 7.25 2.54 -6.98
C ALA A 80 8.25 1.90 -7.95
N ALA A 81 8.48 0.59 -7.86
CA ALA A 81 9.38 -0.14 -8.76
C ALA A 81 8.74 -0.49 -10.12
N GLU A 82 7.45 -0.84 -10.14
CA GLU A 82 6.71 -1.33 -11.31
C GLU A 82 6.18 -0.19 -12.19
N ASP A 83 5.58 0.83 -11.58
CA ASP A 83 4.80 1.85 -12.30
C ASP A 83 5.58 3.16 -12.47
N ILE A 84 6.43 3.52 -11.51
CA ILE A 84 7.26 4.74 -11.56
C ILE A 84 8.66 4.41 -12.11
N GLY A 85 9.32 3.42 -11.50
CA GLY A 85 10.57 2.84 -11.99
C GLY A 85 11.66 3.88 -12.27
N LEU A 86 12.32 3.73 -13.42
CA LEU A 86 13.46 4.57 -13.81
C LEU A 86 13.07 5.99 -14.25
N ALA A 87 11.78 6.30 -14.38
CA ALA A 87 11.36 7.67 -14.68
C ALA A 87 11.54 8.60 -13.48
N ASN A 88 11.46 8.07 -12.27
CA ASN A 88 11.80 8.78 -11.04
C ASN A 88 12.36 7.80 -9.99
N PRO A 89 13.68 7.54 -9.99
CA PRO A 89 14.29 6.54 -9.10
C PRO A 89 14.12 6.83 -7.60
N ASN A 90 13.88 8.08 -7.21
CA ASN A 90 13.66 8.47 -5.81
C ASN A 90 12.36 7.87 -5.24
N ALA A 91 11.42 7.47 -6.09
CA ALA A 91 10.17 6.85 -5.67
C ALA A 91 10.37 5.57 -4.85
N LEU A 92 11.32 4.71 -5.25
CA LEU A 92 11.61 3.48 -4.51
C LEU A 92 12.24 3.77 -3.15
N LEU A 93 13.12 4.78 -3.07
CA LEU A 93 13.72 5.24 -1.83
C LEU A 93 12.63 5.76 -0.88
N LEU A 94 11.74 6.63 -1.37
CA LEU A 94 10.67 7.21 -0.58
C LEU A 94 9.68 6.14 -0.09
N ALA A 95 9.29 5.20 -0.94
CA ALA A 95 8.39 4.11 -0.56
C ALA A 95 9.03 3.14 0.47
N THR A 96 10.32 2.86 0.34
CA THR A 96 11.06 2.06 1.33
C THR A 96 11.13 2.80 2.68
N ASN A 97 11.49 4.08 2.67
CA ASN A 97 11.52 4.91 3.87
C ASN A 97 10.12 5.04 4.51
N CYS A 98 9.05 5.09 3.71
CA CYS A 98 7.69 5.07 4.22
C CYS A 98 7.40 3.78 4.99
N PHE A 99 7.80 2.62 4.47
CA PHE A 99 7.63 1.35 5.17
C PHE A 99 8.35 1.35 6.53
N GLU A 100 9.55 1.90 6.61
CA GLU A 100 10.25 2.03 7.90
C GLU A 100 9.58 3.07 8.81
N ALA A 101 9.15 4.20 8.27
CA ALA A 101 8.56 5.30 9.01
C ALA A 101 7.23 4.93 9.65
N ILE A 102 6.40 4.09 9.02
CA ILE A 102 5.15 3.64 9.64
C ILE A 102 5.39 2.81 10.92
N HIS A 103 6.54 2.15 11.02
CA HIS A 103 6.93 1.44 12.25
C HIS A 103 7.44 2.39 13.33
N MET A 104 8.24 3.38 12.94
CA MET A 104 8.80 4.37 13.87
C MET A 104 7.72 5.28 14.48
N VAL A 105 6.71 5.65 13.67
CA VAL A 105 5.66 6.59 14.09
C VAL A 105 4.48 5.88 14.74
N GLY A 106 4.06 4.73 14.21
CA GLY A 106 2.90 4.00 14.73
C GLY A 106 1.54 4.57 14.27
N TRP A 107 0.48 3.89 14.68
CA TRP A 107 -0.89 4.17 14.24
C TRP A 107 -1.64 5.03 15.28
N PRO A 108 -2.47 6.02 14.88
CA PRO A 108 -2.96 6.32 13.52
C PRO A 108 -2.12 7.30 12.69
N GLU A 109 -1.12 7.97 13.25
CA GLU A 109 -0.35 9.07 12.61
C GLU A 109 0.32 8.64 11.30
N SER A 110 0.75 7.38 11.22
CA SER A 110 1.34 6.79 10.01
C SER A 110 0.47 6.89 8.74
N ARG A 111 -0.86 7.07 8.87
CA ARG A 111 -1.75 7.33 7.71
C ARG A 111 -1.34 8.56 6.90
N ILE A 112 -0.73 9.55 7.54
CA ILE A 112 -0.27 10.79 6.91
C ILE A 112 0.90 10.49 5.97
N ILE A 113 1.86 9.69 6.43
CA ILE A 113 3.04 9.27 5.65
C ILE A 113 2.62 8.41 4.46
N LEU A 114 1.69 7.48 4.67
CA LEU A 114 1.10 6.68 3.58
C LEU A 114 0.45 7.58 2.51
N SER A 115 -0.27 8.61 2.92
CA SER A 115 -0.92 9.55 2.00
C SER A 115 0.09 10.38 1.21
N GLU A 116 1.13 10.90 1.88
CA GLU A 116 2.20 11.66 1.25
C GLU A 116 2.89 10.85 0.13
N VAL A 117 3.31 9.62 0.44
CA VAL A 117 3.96 8.75 -0.54
C VAL A 117 3.00 8.32 -1.65
N THR A 118 1.73 8.06 -1.32
CA THR A 118 0.70 7.76 -2.32
C THR A 118 0.60 8.87 -3.37
N ILE A 119 0.47 10.13 -2.93
CA ILE A 119 0.36 11.30 -3.80
C ILE A 119 1.64 11.47 -4.62
N TYR A 120 2.81 11.30 -3.99
CA TYR A 120 4.10 11.39 -4.68
C TYR A 120 4.19 10.38 -5.84
N LEU A 121 3.78 9.12 -5.61
CA LEU A 121 3.81 8.09 -6.63
C LEU A 121 2.77 8.34 -7.73
N ALA A 122 1.56 8.76 -7.35
CA ALA A 122 0.50 9.09 -8.30
C ALA A 122 0.91 10.25 -9.22
N THR A 123 1.63 11.24 -8.71
CA THR A 123 2.07 12.41 -9.50
C THR A 123 3.44 12.25 -10.17
N SER A 124 4.18 11.18 -9.86
CA SER A 124 5.49 10.90 -10.48
C SER A 124 5.38 10.50 -11.95
N PRO A 125 6.39 10.78 -12.79
CA PRO A 125 6.43 10.25 -14.15
C PRO A 125 6.48 8.72 -14.12
N LYS A 126 5.83 8.06 -15.09
CA LYS A 126 5.64 6.61 -15.10
C LYS A 126 6.61 5.91 -16.04
N SER A 127 7.16 4.79 -15.61
CA SER A 127 7.94 3.88 -16.44
C SER A 127 7.97 2.48 -15.84
N ASN A 128 7.54 1.51 -16.63
CA ASN A 128 7.62 0.08 -16.30
C ASN A 128 8.78 -0.62 -17.03
N SER A 129 9.76 0.14 -17.54
CA SER A 129 10.81 -0.42 -18.41
C SER A 129 11.67 -1.49 -17.71
N ALA A 130 12.06 -1.25 -16.46
CA ALA A 130 12.81 -2.23 -15.66
C ALA A 130 11.98 -3.48 -15.35
N TYR A 131 10.70 -3.31 -15.03
CA TYR A 131 9.75 -4.41 -14.81
C TYR A 131 9.59 -5.27 -16.08
N MET A 132 9.41 -4.63 -17.25
CA MET A 132 9.31 -5.36 -18.51
C MET A 132 10.62 -6.08 -18.86
N ALA A 133 11.78 -5.43 -18.65
CA ALA A 133 13.08 -5.99 -18.97
C ALA A 133 13.35 -7.30 -18.23
N ILE A 134 13.11 -7.36 -16.90
CA ILE A 134 13.32 -8.59 -16.14
C ILE A 134 12.34 -9.70 -16.55
N ASN A 135 11.08 -9.35 -16.82
CA ASN A 135 10.07 -10.33 -17.24
C ASN A 135 10.40 -10.95 -18.61
N GLN A 136 10.86 -10.13 -19.57
CA GLN A 136 11.29 -10.62 -20.88
C GLN A 136 12.54 -11.50 -20.77
N ALA A 137 13.53 -11.09 -19.98
CA ALA A 137 14.73 -11.90 -19.74
C ALA A 137 14.39 -13.24 -19.09
N GLN A 138 13.49 -13.25 -18.09
CA GLN A 138 13.04 -14.47 -17.43
C GLN A 138 12.23 -15.38 -18.38
N ALA A 139 11.41 -14.81 -19.27
CA ALA A 139 10.71 -15.57 -20.30
C ALA A 139 11.71 -16.29 -21.21
N LEU A 140 12.73 -15.57 -21.70
CA LEU A 140 13.78 -16.15 -22.53
C LEU A 140 14.54 -17.28 -21.81
N VAL A 141 14.91 -17.07 -20.54
CA VAL A 141 15.58 -18.12 -19.74
C VAL A 141 14.73 -19.37 -19.60
N ARG A 142 13.41 -19.25 -19.46
CA ARG A 142 12.49 -20.41 -19.40
C ARG A 142 12.45 -21.19 -20.72
N GLU A 143 12.67 -20.52 -21.85
CA GLU A 143 12.72 -21.13 -23.18
C GLU A 143 14.09 -21.74 -23.48
N THR A 144 15.18 -21.06 -23.13
CA THR A 144 16.55 -21.45 -23.48
C THR A 144 17.22 -22.36 -22.46
N GLY A 145 16.70 -22.43 -21.23
CA GLY A 145 17.32 -23.14 -20.12
C GLY A 145 18.64 -22.50 -19.67
N ASN A 146 19.60 -23.32 -19.23
CA ASN A 146 20.84 -22.87 -18.61
C ASN A 146 22.00 -22.75 -19.61
N LEU A 147 21.98 -21.70 -20.45
CA LEU A 147 23.09 -21.42 -21.36
C LEU A 147 24.38 -21.12 -20.58
N PRO A 148 25.56 -21.57 -21.06
CA PRO A 148 26.82 -21.35 -20.36
C PRO A 148 27.24 -19.87 -20.38
N VAL A 149 27.84 -19.39 -19.29
CA VAL A 149 28.47 -18.06 -19.26
C VAL A 149 29.62 -18.02 -20.27
N PRO A 150 29.65 -17.03 -21.20
CA PRO A 150 30.73 -16.87 -22.17
C PRO A 150 32.12 -16.80 -21.52
N LEU A 151 33.13 -17.43 -22.13
CA LEU A 151 34.47 -17.55 -21.54
C LEU A 151 35.12 -16.19 -21.20
N HIS A 152 34.86 -15.15 -21.98
CA HIS A 152 35.40 -13.81 -21.75
C HIS A 152 34.70 -13.03 -20.61
N LEU A 153 33.59 -13.57 -20.08
CA LEU A 153 32.85 -13.03 -18.92
C LEU A 153 33.04 -13.88 -17.65
N ARG A 154 33.87 -14.93 -17.69
CA ARG A 154 34.18 -15.79 -16.54
C ARG A 154 35.36 -15.26 -15.73
#